data_AF-A0AA38CKA3-F1
#
_entry.id   AF-A0AA38CKA3-F1
#
_cell.length_a   1.000
_cell.length_b   1.000
_cell.length_c   1.000
_cell.angle_alpha   90.00
_cell.angle_beta   90.00
_cell.angle_gamma   90.00
#
_symmetry.space_group_name_H-M   'P 1'
#
loop_
_entity.id
_entity.type
_entity.pdbx_description
1 polymer ?
#
loop_
_entity_poly.entity_id
_entity_poly.type
_entity_poly.pdbx_seq_one_letter_code
_entity_poly.pdbx_strand_id
1 'polypeptide(L)'
;MHGFLGKEQLENALVGMDLVIIPTGIPRKPGMTRDGLLKINAGIVQTLCEGMAKYCPNAMVNIISNLVNSTVPIAVEVLKIVGVYNPKRLMGATTLDVVRSNNFV
;
A
#
# COMPACT_ATOMS: atom_id res chain seq x y z
N MET A 1 -10.44 5.38 20.29
CA MET A 1 -9.76 4.94 19.05
C MET A 1 -9.49 3.45 19.19
N HIS A 2 -9.99 2.61 18.27
CA HIS A 2 -9.73 1.16 18.30
C HIS A 2 -8.64 0.87 17.29
N GLY A 3 -7.63 0.10 17.71
CA GLY A 3 -6.54 -0.35 16.85
C GLY A 3 -6.63 -1.85 16.67
N PHE A 4 -6.19 -2.32 15.50
CA PHE A 4 -6.12 -3.72 15.16
C PHE A 4 -4.66 -4.12 14.96
N LEU A 5 -4.27 -5.28 15.47
CA LEU A 5 -2.90 -5.76 15.44
C LEU A 5 -2.84 -7.18 14.88
N GLY A 6 -1.85 -7.40 14.00
CA GLY A 6 -1.58 -8.70 13.41
C GLY A 6 -2.52 -9.07 12.27
N LYS A 7 -2.20 -10.18 11.60
CA LYS A 7 -2.92 -10.65 10.41
C LYS A 7 -4.36 -11.08 10.73
N GLU A 8 -4.59 -11.61 11.93
CA GLU A 8 -5.91 -12.11 12.36
C GLU A 8 -6.96 -11.02 12.49
N GLN A 9 -6.54 -9.77 12.76
CA GLN A 9 -7.44 -8.64 12.93
C GLN A 9 -7.52 -7.75 11.67
N LEU A 10 -6.89 -8.15 10.56
CA LEU A 10 -6.87 -7.38 9.32
C LEU A 10 -8.28 -7.22 8.73
N GLU A 11 -9.12 -8.24 8.84
CA GLU A 11 -10.52 -8.17 8.42
C GLU A 11 -11.27 -7.03 9.12
N ASN A 12 -11.20 -6.99 10.45
CA ASN A 12 -11.86 -5.96 11.25
C ASN A 12 -11.35 -4.55 10.94
N ALA A 13 -10.09 -4.43 10.51
CA ALA A 13 -9.50 -3.16 10.10
C ALA A 13 -9.97 -2.69 8.71
N LEU A 14 -10.48 -3.58 7.86
CA LEU A 14 -10.77 -3.29 6.45
C LEU A 14 -12.27 -3.27 6.14
N VAL A 15 -13.09 -4.05 6.85
CA VAL A 15 -14.54 -4.10 6.60
C VAL A 15 -15.15 -2.70 6.68
N GLY A 16 -15.85 -2.32 5.61
CA GLY A 16 -16.56 -1.04 5.53
C GLY A 16 -15.68 0.19 5.29
N MET A 17 -14.39 0.02 4.98
CA MET A 17 -13.52 1.16 4.64
C MET A 17 -13.80 1.72 3.25
N ASP A 18 -13.84 3.05 3.14
CA ASP A 18 -13.93 3.78 1.87
C ASP A 18 -12.54 4.23 1.35
N LEU A 19 -11.57 4.33 2.25
CA LEU A 19 -10.19 4.73 1.96
C LEU A 19 -9.22 3.89 2.80
N VAL A 20 -8.23 3.29 2.15
CA VAL A 20 -7.12 2.60 2.80
C VAL A 20 -5.81 3.28 2.42
N ILE A 21 -5.09 3.73 3.44
CA ILE A 21 -3.77 4.34 3.30
C ILE A 21 -2.74 3.33 3.75
N ILE A 22 -1.77 3.03 2.89
CA ILE A 22 -0.70 2.06 3.17
C ILE A 22 0.62 2.82 3.33
N PRO A 23 0.96 3.29 4.56
CA PRO A 23 2.26 3.87 4.86
C PRO A 23 3.37 2.83 5.01
N THR A 24 2.99 1.55 5.12
CA THR A 24 3.87 0.50 5.62
C THR A 24 5.06 0.24 4.71
N GLY A 25 6.25 0.40 5.26
CA GLY A 25 7.50 -0.09 4.71
C GLY A 25 8.49 -0.23 5.85
N ILE A 26 9.41 -1.19 5.75
CA ILE A 26 10.49 -1.28 6.75
C ILE A 26 11.51 -0.18 6.43
N PRO A 27 11.96 0.64 7.41
CA PRO A 27 13.04 1.58 7.16
C PRO A 27 14.29 0.81 6.75
N ARG A 28 15.04 1.37 5.78
CA ARG A 28 16.28 0.75 5.31
C ARG A 28 17.23 0.55 6.48
N LYS A 29 17.59 -0.70 6.76
CA LYS A 29 18.60 -1.04 7.77
C LYS A 29 20.01 -1.04 7.15
N PRO A 30 21.06 -0.68 7.91
CA PRO A 30 22.44 -0.87 7.47
C PRO A 30 22.67 -2.30 6.98
N GLY A 31 23.34 -2.46 5.83
CA GLY A 31 23.59 -3.77 5.21
C GLY A 31 22.43 -4.36 4.39
N MET A 32 21.23 -3.75 4.39
CA MET A 32 20.12 -4.20 3.55
C MET A 32 20.29 -3.75 2.09
N THR A 33 20.18 -4.71 1.16
CA THR A 33 20.19 -4.44 -0.27
C THR A 33 18.86 -3.83 -0.72
N ARG A 34 18.88 -3.10 -1.84
CA ARG A 34 17.67 -2.54 -2.46
C ARG A 34 16.64 -3.63 -2.79
N ASP A 35 17.10 -4.76 -3.30
CA ASP A 35 16.23 -5.89 -3.64
C ASP A 35 15.63 -6.57 -2.41
N GLY A 36 16.40 -6.68 -1.32
CA GLY A 36 15.88 -7.19 -0.05
C GLY A 36 14.74 -6.32 0.48
N LEU A 37 14.92 -4.99 0.44
CA LEU A 37 13.89 -4.04 0.84
C LEU A 37 12.64 -4.15 -0.06
N LEU A 38 12.83 -4.24 -1.38
CA LEU A 38 11.73 -4.38 -2.32
C LEU A 38 10.93 -5.65 -2.07
N LYS A 39 11.58 -6.80 -1.87
CA LYS A 39 10.90 -8.08 -1.60
C LYS A 39 10.02 -8.02 -0.36
N ILE A 40 10.52 -7.41 0.71
CA ILE A 40 9.76 -7.25 1.96
C ILE A 40 8.53 -6.37 1.72
N ASN A 41 8.72 -5.19 1.14
CA ASN A 41 7.62 -4.26 0.94
C ASN A 41 6.60 -4.77 -0.09
N ALA A 42 7.05 -5.52 -1.10
CA ALA A 42 6.19 -6.23 -2.04
C ALA A 42 5.26 -7.23 -1.33
N GLY A 43 5.81 -8.07 -0.45
CA GLY A 43 5.00 -9.04 0.30
C GLY A 43 3.98 -8.39 1.25
N ILE A 44 4.36 -7.26 1.86
CA ILE A 44 3.44 -6.46 2.69
C ILE A 44 2.29 -5.89 1.85
N VAL A 45 2.62 -5.23 0.73
CA VAL A 45 1.63 -4.62 -0.16
C VAL A 45 0.69 -5.68 -0.73
N GLN A 46 1.22 -6.83 -1.15
CA GLN A 46 0.42 -7.96 -1.62
C GLN A 46 -0.59 -8.40 -0.55
N THR A 47 -0.13 -8.69 0.67
CA THR A 47 -1.00 -9.16 1.76
C THR A 47 -2.12 -8.16 2.07
N LEU A 48 -1.81 -6.87 2.06
CA LEU A 48 -2.80 -5.82 2.31
C LEU A 48 -3.79 -5.68 1.14
N CYS A 49 -3.32 -5.73 -0.11
CA CYS A 49 -4.19 -5.66 -1.29
C CYS A 49 -5.13 -6.88 -1.38
N GLU A 50 -4.67 -8.07 -1.03
CA GLU A 50 -5.51 -9.27 -0.95
C GLU A 50 -6.61 -9.11 0.11
N GLY A 51 -6.27 -8.59 1.29
CA GLY A 51 -7.25 -8.26 2.33
C GLY A 51 -8.26 -7.22 1.84
N MET A 52 -7.79 -6.14 1.21
CA MET A 52 -8.65 -5.08 0.69
C MET A 52 -9.62 -5.61 -0.38
N ALA A 53 -9.11 -6.43 -1.30
CA ALA A 53 -9.93 -7.03 -2.35
C ALA A 53 -11.06 -7.90 -1.78
N LYS A 54 -10.81 -8.55 -0.64
CA LYS A 54 -11.81 -9.39 0.04
C LYS A 54 -12.82 -8.58 0.86
N TYR A 55 -12.36 -7.59 1.62
CA TYR A 55 -13.15 -6.97 2.69
C TYR A 55 -13.68 -5.57 2.35
N CYS A 56 -13.04 -4.86 1.43
CA CYS A 56 -13.44 -3.53 0.98
C CYS A 56 -13.02 -3.27 -0.48
N PRO A 57 -13.46 -4.09 -1.45
CA PRO A 57 -13.02 -3.98 -2.86
C PRO A 57 -13.35 -2.64 -3.50
N ASN A 58 -14.28 -1.89 -2.90
CA ASN A 58 -14.69 -0.58 -3.38
C ASN A 58 -13.88 0.59 -2.82
N ALA A 59 -13.02 0.35 -1.83
CA ALA A 59 -12.22 1.39 -1.21
C ALA A 59 -11.24 2.02 -2.21
N MET A 60 -10.96 3.31 -2.04
CA MET A 60 -9.77 3.92 -2.63
C MET A 60 -8.53 3.45 -1.88
N VAL A 61 -7.44 3.25 -2.59
CA VAL A 61 -6.15 2.82 -2.04
C VAL A 61 -5.11 3.88 -2.33
N ASN A 62 -4.42 4.33 -1.29
CA ASN A 62 -3.27 5.22 -1.43
C ASN A 62 -2.01 4.55 -0.87
N ILE A 63 -1.09 4.17 -1.76
CA ILE A 63 0.17 3.52 -1.40
C ILE A 63 1.23 4.59 -1.19
N ILE A 64 1.73 4.69 0.04
CA ILE A 64 2.87 5.55 0.41
C ILE A 64 4.15 4.70 0.53
N SER A 65 4.03 3.37 0.70
CA SER A 65 5.12 2.41 0.81
C SER A 65 6.21 2.61 -0.25
N ASN A 66 7.40 3.01 0.18
CA ASN A 66 8.59 3.07 -0.66
C ASN A 66 8.97 1.63 -1.08
N LEU A 67 9.24 1.31 -2.34
CA LEU A 67 9.37 2.15 -3.54
C LEU A 67 8.03 2.25 -4.27
N VAL A 68 7.38 3.42 -4.26
CA VAL A 68 6.05 3.64 -4.88
C VAL A 68 6.01 3.20 -6.34
N ASN A 69 7.08 3.45 -7.09
CA ASN A 69 7.21 3.07 -8.50
C ASN A 69 7.20 1.54 -8.73
N SER A 70 7.42 0.74 -7.70
CA SER A 70 7.37 -0.73 -7.77
C SER A 70 6.17 -1.30 -7.02
N THR A 71 5.78 -0.70 -5.90
CA THR A 71 4.65 -1.19 -5.07
C THR A 71 3.30 -0.93 -5.74
N VAL A 72 3.13 0.17 -6.48
CA VAL A 72 1.90 0.43 -7.24
C VAL A 72 1.67 -0.61 -8.34
N PRO A 73 2.63 -0.92 -9.24
CA PRO A 73 2.48 -2.00 -10.20
C PRO A 73 2.17 -3.37 -9.55
N ILE A 74 2.79 -3.68 -8.41
CA ILE A 74 2.51 -4.92 -7.67
C ILE A 74 1.06 -4.96 -7.20
N ALA A 75 0.55 -3.86 -6.63
CA ALA A 75 -0.84 -3.76 -6.23
C ALA A 75 -1.80 -3.88 -7.42
N VAL A 76 -1.48 -3.28 -8.58
CA VAL A 76 -2.25 -3.44 -9.81
C VAL A 76 -2.39 -4.92 -10.18
N GLU A 77 -1.29 -5.67 -10.22
CA GLU A 77 -1.31 -7.08 -10.60
C GLU A 77 -2.07 -7.95 -9.59
N VAL A 78 -1.90 -7.71 -8.29
CA VAL A 78 -2.67 -8.41 -7.25
C VAL A 78 -4.17 -8.18 -7.41
N LEU A 79 -4.60 -6.92 -7.56
CA LEU A 79 -6.01 -6.59 -7.72
C LEU A 79 -6.60 -7.12 -9.04
N LYS A 80 -5.80 -7.22 -10.11
CA LYS A 80 -6.21 -7.85 -11.38
C LYS A 80 -6.41 -9.35 -11.22
N ILE A 81 -5.48 -10.05 -10.55
CA ILE A 81 -5.59 -11.49 -10.29
C ILE A 81 -6.86 -11.81 -9.50
N VAL A 82 -7.20 -10.98 -8.51
CA VAL A 82 -8.42 -11.13 -7.71
C VAL A 82 -9.68 -10.64 -8.46
N GLY A 83 -9.53 -9.92 -9.57
CA GLY A 83 -10.64 -9.48 -10.43
C GLY A 83 -11.37 -8.21 -9.96
N VAL A 84 -10.77 -7.42 -9.06
CA VAL A 84 -11.38 -6.21 -8.49
C VAL A 84 -10.66 -4.92 -8.87
N TYR A 85 -9.68 -4.99 -9.77
CA TYR A 85 -8.89 -3.83 -10.16
C TYR A 85 -9.73 -2.72 -10.79
N ASN A 86 -9.60 -1.52 -10.22
CA ASN A 86 -10.14 -0.29 -10.80
C ASN A 86 -9.02 0.77 -10.84
N PRO A 87 -8.57 1.21 -12.04
CA PRO A 87 -7.48 2.18 -12.17
C PRO A 87 -7.79 3.54 -11.55
N LYS A 88 -9.07 3.89 -11.36
CA LYS A 88 -9.50 5.16 -10.74
C LYS A 88 -9.44 5.14 -9.21
N ARG A 89 -9.17 3.98 -8.61
CA ARG A 89 -9.21 3.80 -7.15
C ARG A 89 -7.87 3.43 -6.55
N LEU A 90 -6.83 3.20 -7.35
CA LEU A 90 -5.48 2.90 -6.87
C LEU A 90 -4.54 4.06 -7.20
N MET A 91 -3.93 4.63 -6.16
CA MET A 91 -3.01 5.76 -6.27
C MET A 91 -1.71 5.47 -5.54
N GLY A 92 -0.61 6.00 -6.07
CA GLY A 92 0.68 6.09 -5.38
C GLY A 92 0.88 7.51 -4.88
N ALA A 93 1.22 7.68 -3.61
CA ALA A 93 1.44 8.99 -3.02
C ALA A 93 2.76 9.59 -3.52
N THR A 94 2.66 10.70 -4.26
CA THR A 94 3.80 11.52 -4.72
C THR A 94 3.75 12.94 -4.14
N THR A 95 2.76 13.23 -3.30
CA THR A 95 2.50 14.57 -2.75
C THR A 95 3.69 15.13 -1.97
N LEU A 96 4.54 14.27 -1.37
CA LEU A 96 5.76 14.72 -0.69
C LEU A 96 6.74 15.43 -1.65
N ASP A 97 6.79 15.03 -2.91
CA ASP A 97 7.66 15.67 -3.91
C ASP A 97 7.12 17.04 -4.31
N VAL A 98 5.79 17.22 -4.34
CA VAL A 98 5.15 18.53 -4.52
C VAL A 98 5.44 19.44 -3.33
N VAL A 99 5.27 18.94 -2.10
CA VAL A 99 5.58 19.70 -0.87
C VAL A 99 7.04 20.16 -0.85
N ARG A 100 7.97 19.28 -1.22
CA ARG A 100 9.40 19.62 -1.33
C ARG A 100 9.65 20.66 -2.41
N SER A 101 9.06 20.49 -3.59
CA SER A 101 9.22 21.44 -4.70
C SER A 101 8.77 22.82 -4.26
N ASN A 102 7.55 22.96 -3.72
CA ASN A 102 7.01 24.22 -3.20
C ASN A 102 7.83 24.86 -2.07
N ASN A 103 8.63 24.07 -1.35
CA ASN A 103 9.48 24.58 -0.28
C ASN A 103 10.87 25.01 -0.79
N PHE A 104 11.33 24.46 -1.93
CA PHE A 104 12.67 24.71 -2.47
C PHE A 104 12.68 25.66 -3.68
N VAL A 105 11.53 25.89 -4.33
CA VAL A 105 11.31 26.99 -5.30
C VAL A 105 10.63 28.18 -4.63
#